data_AF-A4BWE2-F1
#
_entry.id   AF-A4BWE2-F1
#
_cell.length_a   1.000
_cell.length_b   1.000
_cell.length_c   1.000
_cell.angle_alpha   90.00
_cell.angle_beta   90.00
_cell.angle_gamma   90.00
#
_symmetry.space_group_name_H-M   'P 1'
#
loop_
_entity.id
_entity.type
_entity.pdbx_description
1 polymer ?
#
loop_
_entity_poly.entity_id
_entity_poly.type
_entity_poly.pdbx_seq_one_letter_code
_entity_poly.pdbx_strand_id
1 'polypeptide(L)' 'MYPLEPAWKKFRVKPDLGGLEFAETSNETIAGKVAVKITKIKSGMDIELSVPGGSEAVLYIPIKQNIVTMNG' A
#
# COMPACT_ATOMS: atom_id res chain seq x y z
N MET A 1 3.47 -5.25 3.59
CA MET A 1 4.28 -4.65 2.51
C MET A 1 5.54 -5.49 2.34
N TYR A 2 6.00 -5.75 1.11
CA TYR A 2 7.15 -6.65 0.89
C TYR A 2 7.89 -6.31 -0.42
N PRO A 3 9.23 -6.26 -0.43
CA PRO A 3 10.00 -5.99 -1.65
C PRO A 3 9.94 -7.18 -2.62
N LEU A 4 9.72 -6.91 -3.90
CA LEU A 4 9.78 -7.90 -4.98
C LEU A 4 11.12 -7.87 -5.71
N GLU A 5 11.76 -6.70 -5.73
CA GLU A 5 13.12 -6.50 -6.26
C GLU A 5 14.01 -5.82 -5.21
N PRO A 6 15.34 -5.98 -5.31
CA PRO A 6 16.29 -5.31 -4.41
C PRO A 6 16.13 -3.80 -4.37
N ALA A 7 16.59 -3.21 -3.26
CA ALA A 7 16.54 -1.77 -3.03
C ALA A 7 15.14 -1.15 -3.20
N TRP A 8 14.08 -1.97 -3.05
CA TRP A 8 12.68 -1.54 -3.19
C TRP A 8 12.29 -1.01 -4.57
N LYS A 9 13.07 -1.33 -5.62
CA LYS A 9 12.76 -0.96 -7.01
C LYS A 9 11.36 -1.41 -7.45
N LYS A 10 10.92 -2.57 -6.95
CA LYS A 10 9.54 -3.06 -7.08
C LYS A 10 9.09 -3.64 -5.74
N PHE A 11 7.88 -3.34 -5.31
CA PHE A 11 7.32 -3.89 -4.08
C PHE A 11 5.83 -4.18 -4.17
N ARG A 12 5.37 -5.12 -3.34
CA ARG A 12 3.95 -5.47 -3.23
C ARG A 12 3.32 -4.89 -1.97
N VAL A 13 2.09 -4.42 -2.15
CA VAL A 13 1.17 -4.04 -1.09
C VAL A 13 -0.04 -4.96 -1.19
N LYS A 14 -0.21 -5.82 -0.17
CA LYS A 14 -1.38 -6.70 -0.02
C LYS A 14 -2.02 -6.38 1.33
N PRO A 15 -3.01 -5.47 1.35
CA PRO A 15 -3.75 -5.10 2.55
C PRO A 15 -4.49 -6.31 3.12
N ASP A 16 -4.35 -6.51 4.43
CA ASP A 16 -5.21 -7.37 5.24
C ASP A 16 -5.31 -6.76 6.62
N LEU A 17 -6.45 -6.12 6.91
CA LEU A 17 -6.70 -5.54 8.23
C LEU A 17 -7.17 -6.60 9.24
N GLY A 18 -7.64 -7.78 8.80
CA GLY A 18 -8.34 -8.72 9.67
C GLY A 18 -9.46 -8.03 10.45
N GLY A 19 -9.28 -7.88 11.77
CA GLY A 19 -10.19 -7.16 12.68
C GLY A 19 -9.76 -5.76 13.08
N LEU A 20 -8.66 -5.23 12.53
CA LEU A 20 -8.15 -3.89 12.81
C LEU A 20 -8.96 -2.82 12.07
N GLU A 21 -9.10 -1.64 12.68
CA GLU A 21 -9.67 -0.46 12.03
C GLU A 21 -8.61 0.29 11.19
N PHE A 22 -7.33 0.07 11.47
CA PHE A 22 -6.23 0.82 10.88
C PHE A 22 -4.92 0.01 10.90
N ALA A 23 -4.08 0.19 9.88
CA ALA A 23 -2.70 -0.28 9.87
C ALA A 23 -1.81 0.64 9.04
N GLU A 24 -0.60 0.92 9.53
CA GLU A 24 0.41 1.71 8.83
C GLU A 24 1.78 1.06 8.94
N THR A 25 2.55 1.14 7.85
CA THR A 25 3.95 0.74 7.85
C THR A 25 4.74 1.54 6.83
N SER A 26 6.02 1.77 7.10
CA SER A 26 6.94 2.43 6.17
C SER A 26 8.33 1.82 6.26
N ASN A 27 9.11 2.01 5.20
CA ASN A 27 10.53 1.71 5.16
C ASN A 27 11.26 2.88 4.49
N GLU A 28 12.37 3.30 5.08
CA GLU A 28 13.29 4.22 4.43
C GLU A 28 14.21 3.43 3.49
N THR A 29 14.29 3.87 2.23
CA THR A 29 15.04 3.18 1.17
C THR A 29 15.98 4.16 0.49
N ILE A 30 16.89 3.64 -0.34
CA ILE A 30 17.80 4.49 -1.12
C ILE A 30 17.03 5.40 -2.09
N ALA A 31 15.88 4.95 -2.61
CA ALA A 31 15.04 5.75 -3.51
C ALA A 31 14.17 6.78 -2.77
N GLY A 32 14.09 6.71 -1.44
CA GLY A 32 13.20 7.51 -0.61
C GLY A 32 12.22 6.64 0.19
N LYS A 33 11.27 7.30 0.85
CA LYS A 33 10.29 6.63 1.73
C LYS A 33 9.26 5.84 0.92
N VAL A 34 9.18 4.54 1.18
CA VAL A 34 8.01 3.72 0.81
C VAL A 34 7.10 3.60 2.01
N ALA A 35 5.82 3.92 1.85
CA ALA A 35 4.88 3.91 2.96
C ALA A 35 3.49 3.48 2.50
N VAL A 36 2.79 2.78 3.37
CA VAL A 36 1.38 2.47 3.18
C VAL A 36 0.64 2.70 4.49
N LYS A 37 -0.50 3.38 4.37
CA LYS A 37 -1.46 3.58 5.43
C LYS A 37 -2.82 3.09 4.95
N ILE A 38 -3.47 2.25 5.75
CA ILE A 38 -4.74 1.62 5.42
C ILE A 38 -5.72 1.92 6.54
N THR A 39 -6.85 2.51 6.19
CA THR A 39 -7.93 2.84 7.14
C THR A 39 -9.21 2.15 6.70
N LYS A 40 -9.85 1.41 7.61
CA LYS A 40 -11.19 0.86 7.35
C LYS A 40 -12.20 2.00 7.32
N ILE A 41 -13.05 1.99 6.30
CA ILE A 41 -14.16 2.93 6.15
C ILE A 41 -15.47 2.16 6.00
N LYS A 42 -16.61 2.84 6.14
CA LYS A 42 -17.95 2.21 6.18
C LYS A 42 -18.20 1.21 5.06
N SER A 43 -17.74 1.50 3.84
CA SER A 43 -17.96 0.68 2.65
C SER A 43 -16.67 0.14 2.03
N GLY A 44 -15.57 0.07 2.79
CA GLY A 44 -14.33 -0.48 2.26
C GLY A 44 -13.06 -0.11 3.00
N MET A 45 -12.02 0.20 2.24
CA MET A 45 -10.73 0.65 2.77
C MET A 45 -10.25 1.87 2.01
N ASP A 46 -9.73 2.83 2.76
CA ASP A 46 -8.92 3.91 2.24
C ASP A 46 -7.45 3.50 2.32
N ILE A 47 -6.70 3.68 1.21
CA ILE A 47 -5.30 3.25 1.09
C ILE A 47 -4.48 4.43 0.60
N GLU A 48 -3.65 4.96 1.47
CA GLU A 48 -2.66 5.98 1.14
C GLU A 48 -1.32 5.28 0.91
N LEU A 49 -0.78 5.37 -0.32
CA LEU A 49 0.45 4.71 -0.73
C LEU A 49 1.46 5.74 -1.24
N SER A 50 2.64 5.77 -0.62
CA SER A 50 3.78 6.58 -1.09
C SER A 50 4.75 5.70 -1.87
N VAL A 51 4.96 6.04 -3.14
CA VAL A 51 5.91 5.40 -4.04
C VAL A 51 6.94 6.44 -4.45
N PRO A 52 8.22 6.32 -4.04
CA PRO A 52 9.24 7.26 -4.44
C PRO A 52 9.57 7.11 -5.94
N GLY A 53 10.14 8.18 -6.53
CA GLY A 53 10.56 8.17 -7.92
C GLY A 53 11.52 7.02 -8.24
N GLY A 54 11.33 6.37 -9.38
CA GLY A 54 12.14 5.22 -9.80
C GLY A 54 11.77 3.89 -9.12
N SER A 55 10.68 3.85 -8.34
CA SER A 55 10.13 2.62 -7.76
C SER A 55 8.75 2.31 -8.34
N GLU A 56 8.38 1.03 -8.30
CA GLU A 56 7.07 0.53 -8.72
C GLU A 56 6.35 -0.20 -7.57
N ALA A 57 5.05 0.03 -7.43
CA ALA A 57 4.20 -0.69 -6.48
C ALA A 57 3.17 -1.56 -7.19
N VAL A 58 2.99 -2.78 -6.70
CA VAL A 58 1.88 -3.68 -7.08
C VAL A 58 0.89 -3.74 -5.92
N LEU A 59 -0.25 -3.09 -6.07
CA LEU A 59 -1.33 -3.06 -5.08
C LEU A 59 -2.37 -4.15 -5.36
N TYR A 60 -2.63 -5.01 -4.38
CA TYR A 60 -3.68 -6.02 -4.44
C TYR A 60 -4.93 -5.50 -3.76
N ILE A 61 -6.05 -5.43 -4.49
CA ILE A 61 -7.35 -5.02 -3.93
C ILE A 61 -8.13 -6.27 -3.51
N PRO A 62 -8.58 -6.39 -2.25
CA PRO A 62 -9.41 -7.53 -1.84
C PRO A 62 -10.75 -7.57 -2.59
N ILE A 63 -11.18 -8.76 -3.01
CA ILE A 63 -12.37 -9.00 -3.85
C ILE A 63 -13.67 -8.42 -3.25
N LYS A 64 -13.74 -8.22 -1.93
CA LYS A 64 -14.91 -7.62 -1.26
C LYS A 64 -15.08 -6.11 -1.49
N GLN A 65 -14.13 -5.47 -2.17
CA GLN A 65 -14.14 -4.03 -2.45
C GLN A 65 -14.68 -3.78 -3.86
N ASN A 66 -15.73 -2.96 -3.98
CA ASN A 66 -16.46 -2.77 -5.24
C ASN A 66 -16.07 -1.48 -5.99
N ILE A 67 -15.39 -0.53 -5.34
CA ILE A 67 -15.03 0.77 -5.91
C ILE A 67 -13.58 1.08 -5.56
N VAL A 68 -12.79 1.45 -6.57
CA VAL A 68 -11.40 1.88 -6.41
C VAL A 68 -11.28 3.28 -7.01
N THR A 69 -10.87 4.24 -6.18
CA THR A 69 -10.54 5.60 -6.61
C THR A 69 -9.04 5.79 -6.45
N MET A 70 -8.34 6.11 -7.54
CA MET A 70 -6.90 6.36 -7.53
C MET A 70 -6.65 7.84 -7.82
N ASN A 71 -6.03 8.53 -6.87
CA ASN A 71 -5.53 9.89 -7.04
C ASN A 71 -4.01 9.81 -7.10
N GLY A 72 -3.44 10.11 -8.27
CA GLY A 72 -1.99 10.07 -8.54
C GLY A 72 -1.42 11.47 -8.74
#